data_AF-A0A8K0GMX1-F1
#
_entry.id   AF-A0A8K0GMX1-F1
#
_cell.length_a   1.000
_cell.length_b   1.000
_cell.length_c   1.000
_cell.angle_alpha   90.00
_cell.angle_beta   90.00
_cell.angle_gamma   90.00
#
_symmetry.space_group_name_H-M   'P 1'
#
loop_
_entity.id
_entity.type
_entity.pdbx_description
1 polymer ?
#
loop_
_entity_poly.entity_id
_entity_poly.type
_entity_poly.pdbx_seq_one_letter_code
_entity_poly.pdbx_strand_id
1 'polypeptide(L)'
;MGNLCCSIKTAEGRDEARRIRQEEERQRQLEARIQQEQERQQVLEERRQGETKRRQEQERQRQLEARIQQERERRQRLEEHRQVEAKRRQEQERQRQVEERRQTEITRRQEQERQQLEEYWQAEAQRKQLEQVNSFPTISEILENHEAVSSWTGVNPQVVRYVQLSPASAEYKKIEKQFRRTNKKFFRVFRIERVENPYLLAGYLLKKEELLGRHGFTKEELLFHGTKEQNIDNICKENLNWRLHGKGTGHIFGKGVSFTPISNYATHYCDKHSSIKVMLLMKVLVSNSCLGNSQMDIPPNGFDTSRKGNGHVIVKYYDNEFYPAYKIYFTTVGG
;
A
#
# COMPACT_ATOMS: atom_id res chain seq x y z
N MET A 1 -165.11 -6.41 43.72
CA MET A 1 -165.60 -5.36 44.65
C MET A 1 -164.73 -4.12 44.43
N GLY A 2 -165.33 -2.97 44.11
CA GLY A 2 -164.66 -1.65 44.16
C GLY A 2 -164.35 -0.92 42.84
N ASN A 3 -165.37 -0.26 42.28
CA ASN A 3 -165.42 1.14 41.78
C ASN A 3 -164.53 1.71 40.65
N LEU A 4 -165.23 2.27 39.63
CA LEU A 4 -165.17 3.62 38.97
C LEU A 4 -163.80 4.17 38.46
N CYS A 5 -163.63 4.92 37.35
CA CYS A 5 -164.48 5.64 36.38
C CYS A 5 -163.59 6.23 35.23
N CYS A 6 -164.21 6.61 34.11
CA CYS A 6 -163.90 7.74 33.19
C CYS A 6 -162.89 7.64 32.00
N SER A 7 -163.46 7.54 30.78
CA SER A 7 -163.48 8.55 29.68
C SER A 7 -162.22 9.11 28.94
N ILE A 8 -162.22 8.85 27.60
CA ILE A 8 -161.99 9.76 26.42
C ILE A 8 -160.55 9.97 25.84
N LYS A 9 -160.49 9.87 24.49
CA LYS A 9 -159.46 10.24 23.45
C LYS A 9 -158.59 9.08 22.88
N THR A 10 -158.31 8.85 21.58
CA THR A 10 -158.95 8.96 20.23
C THR A 10 -157.82 8.75 19.18
N ALA A 11 -157.92 7.72 18.32
CA ALA A 11 -157.48 7.58 16.91
C ALA A 11 -156.13 8.12 16.32
N GLU A 12 -155.32 8.98 16.94
CA GLU A 12 -154.10 9.57 16.31
C GLU A 12 -152.87 8.62 16.30
N GLY A 13 -152.80 7.62 17.18
CA GLY A 13 -151.58 6.81 17.37
C GLY A 13 -151.24 5.75 16.32
N ARG A 14 -152.11 5.46 15.33
CA ARG A 14 -151.85 4.36 14.36
C ARG A 14 -151.17 4.79 13.06
N ASP A 15 -151.37 6.04 12.61
CA ASP A 15 -150.67 6.58 11.43
C ASP A 15 -149.23 7.01 11.77
N GLU A 16 -148.98 7.38 13.02
CA GLU A 16 -147.65 7.73 13.54
C GLU A 16 -146.71 6.51 13.55
N ALA A 17 -147.18 5.34 13.97
CA ALA A 17 -146.40 4.10 14.01
C ALA A 17 -146.00 3.53 12.63
N ARG A 18 -146.62 3.99 11.53
CA ARG A 18 -146.26 3.61 10.15
C ARG A 18 -145.21 4.54 9.56
N ARG A 19 -145.30 5.84 9.87
CA ARG A 19 -144.27 6.83 9.54
C ARG A 19 -142.96 6.50 10.25
N ILE A 20 -143.01 6.18 11.55
CA ILE A 20 -141.84 5.79 12.34
C ILE A 20 -141.09 4.60 11.71
N ARG A 21 -141.80 3.55 11.26
CA ARG A 21 -141.14 2.38 10.64
C ARG A 21 -140.51 2.67 9.28
N GLN A 22 -141.16 3.48 8.44
CA GLN A 22 -140.55 3.89 7.16
C GLN A 22 -139.36 4.83 7.37
N GLU A 23 -139.41 5.64 8.41
CA GLU A 23 -138.33 6.55 8.78
C GLU A 23 -137.15 5.78 9.38
N GLU A 24 -137.39 4.76 10.22
CA GLU A 24 -136.37 3.84 10.71
C GLU A 24 -135.71 3.04 9.58
N GLU A 25 -136.47 2.58 8.57
CA GLU A 25 -135.91 1.85 7.44
C GLU A 25 -135.07 2.77 6.53
N ARG A 26 -135.51 4.01 6.32
CA ARG A 26 -134.71 5.06 5.66
C ARG A 26 -133.46 5.39 6.46
N GLN A 27 -133.55 5.44 7.79
CA GLN A 27 -132.43 5.68 8.68
C GLN A 27 -131.38 4.57 8.52
N ARG A 28 -131.79 3.30 8.55
CA ARG A 28 -130.88 2.15 8.36
C ARG A 28 -130.25 2.13 6.97
N GLN A 29 -131.01 2.43 5.92
CA GLN A 29 -130.46 2.52 4.56
C GLN A 29 -129.48 3.68 4.41
N LEU A 30 -129.74 4.81 5.04
CA LEU A 30 -128.83 5.96 5.07
C LEU A 30 -127.55 5.61 5.84
N GLU A 31 -127.66 4.97 7.00
CA GLU A 31 -126.53 4.49 7.80
C GLU A 31 -125.68 3.47 7.02
N ALA A 32 -126.29 2.51 6.32
CA ALA A 32 -125.56 1.56 5.49
C ALA A 32 -124.81 2.23 4.33
N ARG A 33 -125.39 3.26 3.70
CA ARG A 33 -124.70 4.06 2.66
C ARG A 33 -123.56 4.88 3.24
N ILE A 34 -123.73 5.46 4.42
CA ILE A 34 -122.67 6.20 5.12
C ILE A 34 -121.52 5.25 5.45
N GLN A 35 -121.81 4.07 5.98
CA GLN A 35 -120.79 3.06 6.31
C GLN A 35 -120.02 2.61 5.07
N GLN A 36 -120.74 2.33 3.97
CA GLN A 36 -120.10 1.92 2.70
C GLN A 36 -119.22 3.04 2.11
N GLU A 37 -119.64 4.30 2.22
CA GLU A 37 -118.85 5.45 1.76
C GLU A 37 -117.61 5.66 2.64
N GLN A 38 -117.73 5.47 3.97
CA GLN A 38 -116.60 5.52 4.90
C GLN A 38 -115.56 4.44 4.60
N GLU A 39 -115.98 3.20 4.36
CA GLU A 39 -115.08 2.11 3.97
C GLU A 39 -114.40 2.39 2.62
N ARG A 40 -115.15 2.93 1.65
CA ARG A 40 -114.57 3.39 0.37
C ARG A 40 -113.51 4.46 0.57
N GLN A 41 -113.78 5.46 1.42
CA GLN A 41 -112.81 6.52 1.71
C GLN A 41 -111.57 5.97 2.41
N GLN A 42 -111.72 5.03 3.34
CA GLN A 42 -110.61 4.39 4.04
C GLN A 42 -109.70 3.62 3.06
N VAL A 43 -110.27 2.81 2.16
CA VAL A 43 -109.49 2.09 1.13
C VAL A 43 -108.76 3.05 0.18
N LEU A 44 -109.41 4.15 -0.21
CA LEU A 44 -108.78 5.18 -1.05
C LEU A 44 -107.66 5.92 -0.31
N GLU A 45 -107.81 6.13 1.00
CA GLU A 45 -106.77 6.74 1.83
C GLU A 45 -105.58 5.81 2.02
N GLU A 46 -105.79 4.53 2.31
CA GLU A 46 -104.74 3.52 2.39
C GLU A 46 -103.98 3.38 1.07
N ARG A 47 -104.69 3.40 -0.07
CA ARG A 47 -104.05 3.38 -1.40
C ARG A 47 -103.21 4.64 -1.65
N ARG A 48 -103.70 5.82 -1.29
CA ARG A 48 -102.94 7.08 -1.39
C ARG A 48 -101.70 7.08 -0.49
N GLN A 49 -101.82 6.57 0.74
CA GLN A 49 -100.70 6.43 1.65
C GLN A 49 -99.67 5.42 1.12
N GLY A 50 -100.12 4.30 0.57
CA GLY A 50 -99.26 3.29 -0.08
C GLY A 50 -98.52 3.83 -1.30
N GLU A 51 -99.20 4.59 -2.17
CA GLU A 51 -98.59 5.26 -3.33
C GLU A 51 -97.57 6.32 -2.90
N THR A 52 -97.87 7.09 -1.84
CA THR A 52 -96.95 8.09 -1.27
C THR A 52 -95.69 7.43 -0.70
N LYS A 53 -95.84 6.35 0.08
CA LYS A 53 -94.71 5.57 0.60
C LYS A 53 -93.85 5.00 -0.54
N ARG A 54 -94.46 4.45 -1.59
CA ARG A 54 -93.73 3.95 -2.78
C ARG A 54 -92.96 5.06 -3.50
N ARG A 55 -93.53 6.26 -3.63
CA ARG A 55 -92.82 7.41 -4.23
C ARG A 55 -91.63 7.84 -3.37
N GLN A 56 -91.80 7.92 -2.06
CA GLN A 56 -90.71 8.24 -1.13
C GLN A 56 -89.60 7.18 -1.14
N GLU A 57 -89.96 5.89 -1.21
CA GLU A 57 -89.01 4.78 -1.35
C GLU A 57 -88.21 4.89 -2.66
N GLN A 58 -88.89 5.15 -3.79
CA GLN A 58 -88.25 5.32 -5.09
C GLN A 58 -87.33 6.55 -5.12
N GLU A 59 -87.72 7.64 -4.48
CA GLU A 59 -86.89 8.85 -4.37
C GLU A 59 -85.65 8.59 -3.52
N ARG A 60 -85.79 7.91 -2.37
CA ARG A 60 -84.65 7.48 -1.55
C ARG A 60 -83.70 6.57 -2.32
N GLN A 61 -84.23 5.63 -3.09
CA GLN A 61 -83.44 4.74 -3.93
C GLN A 61 -82.64 5.51 -4.98
N ARG A 62 -83.26 6.47 -5.69
CA ARG A 62 -82.56 7.34 -6.66
C ARG A 62 -81.48 8.19 -6.00
N GLN A 63 -81.74 8.74 -4.81
CA GLN A 63 -80.74 9.51 -4.07
C GLN A 63 -79.56 8.63 -3.64
N LEU A 64 -79.82 7.39 -3.19
CA LEU A 64 -78.77 6.44 -2.84
C LEU A 64 -77.92 6.06 -4.05
N GLU A 65 -78.55 5.77 -5.20
CA GLU A 65 -77.86 5.46 -6.45
C GLU A 65 -76.99 6.64 -6.93
N ALA A 66 -77.50 7.87 -6.84
CA ALA A 66 -76.72 9.07 -7.17
C ALA A 66 -75.49 9.23 -6.26
N ARG A 67 -75.62 8.97 -4.95
CA ARG A 67 -74.48 9.00 -4.01
C ARG A 67 -73.46 7.90 -4.30
N ILE A 68 -73.90 6.68 -4.62
CA ILE A 68 -73.01 5.59 -5.01
C ILE A 68 -72.24 5.94 -6.28
N GLN A 69 -72.91 6.52 -7.27
CA GLN A 69 -72.29 6.95 -8.52
C GLN A 69 -71.25 8.05 -8.29
N GLN A 70 -71.58 9.06 -7.48
CA GLN A 70 -70.65 10.14 -7.13
C GLN A 70 -69.40 9.62 -6.40
N GLU A 71 -69.55 8.66 -5.48
CA GLU A 71 -68.42 8.01 -4.80
C GLU A 71 -67.57 7.17 -5.75
N ARG A 72 -68.18 6.47 -6.72
CA ARG A 72 -67.45 5.73 -7.75
C ARG A 72 -66.58 6.66 -8.60
N GLU A 73 -67.14 7.78 -9.06
CA GLU A 73 -66.40 8.80 -9.82
C GLU A 73 -65.30 9.44 -8.99
N ARG A 74 -65.55 9.70 -7.70
CA ARG A 74 -64.51 10.20 -6.78
C ARG A 74 -63.36 9.20 -6.65
N ARG A 75 -63.65 7.92 -6.49
CA ARG A 75 -62.62 6.86 -6.42
C ARG A 75 -61.84 6.74 -7.72
N GLN A 76 -62.50 6.83 -8.86
CA GLN A 76 -61.85 6.78 -10.17
C GLN A 76 -60.88 7.97 -10.35
N ARG A 77 -61.30 9.20 -10.04
CA ARG A 77 -60.42 10.38 -10.09
C ARG A 77 -59.21 10.26 -9.16
N LEU A 78 -59.41 9.72 -7.95
CA LEU A 78 -58.31 9.47 -7.01
C LEU A 78 -57.34 8.42 -7.56
N GLU A 79 -57.85 7.38 -8.21
CA GLU A 79 -57.03 6.35 -8.85
C GLU A 79 -56.21 6.90 -10.02
N GLU A 80 -56.83 7.67 -10.90
CA GLU A 80 -56.15 8.35 -12.02
C GLU A 80 -55.05 9.28 -11.51
N HIS A 81 -55.33 10.09 -10.48
CA HIS A 81 -54.33 10.95 -9.85
C HIS A 81 -53.18 10.14 -9.25
N ARG A 82 -53.46 9.01 -8.57
CA ARG A 82 -52.42 8.11 -8.04
C ARG A 82 -51.53 7.55 -9.16
N GLN A 83 -52.10 7.16 -10.29
CA GLN A 83 -51.34 6.64 -11.44
C GLN A 83 -50.45 7.72 -12.08
N VAL A 84 -50.95 8.95 -12.21
CA VAL A 84 -50.15 10.08 -12.71
C VAL A 84 -48.98 10.39 -11.79
N GLU A 85 -49.21 10.46 -10.48
CA GLU A 85 -48.15 10.67 -9.49
C GLU A 85 -47.13 9.52 -9.47
N ALA A 86 -47.58 8.27 -9.62
CA ALA A 86 -46.69 7.11 -9.73
C ALA A 86 -45.78 7.21 -10.97
N LYS A 87 -46.34 7.57 -12.14
CA LYS A 87 -45.56 7.80 -13.37
C LYS A 87 -44.56 8.95 -13.20
N ARG A 88 -44.96 10.05 -12.55
CA ARG A 88 -44.06 11.18 -12.28
C ARG A 88 -42.89 10.77 -11.39
N ARG A 89 -43.13 9.98 -10.34
CA ARG A 89 -42.09 9.45 -9.46
C ARG A 89 -41.11 8.54 -10.22
N GLN A 90 -41.65 7.63 -11.05
CA GLN A 90 -40.83 6.72 -11.85
C GLN A 90 -39.93 7.49 -12.84
N GLU A 91 -40.45 8.53 -13.49
CA GLU A 91 -39.65 9.36 -14.40
C GLU A 91 -38.56 10.16 -13.66
N GLN A 92 -38.87 10.71 -12.49
CA GLN A 92 -37.88 11.39 -11.64
C GLN A 92 -36.77 10.45 -11.20
N GLU A 93 -37.10 9.21 -10.82
CA GLU A 93 -36.12 8.20 -10.46
C GLU A 93 -35.24 7.81 -11.65
N ARG A 94 -35.83 7.64 -12.84
CA ARG A 94 -35.08 7.38 -14.07
C ARG A 94 -34.08 8.49 -14.38
N GLN A 95 -34.49 9.76 -14.24
CA GLN A 95 -33.60 10.90 -14.44
C GLN A 95 -32.45 10.93 -13.42
N ARG A 96 -32.74 10.64 -12.14
CA ARG A 96 -31.71 10.53 -11.10
C ARG A 96 -30.69 9.44 -11.42
N GLN A 97 -31.14 8.27 -11.86
CA GLN A 97 -30.24 7.16 -12.22
C GLN A 97 -29.36 7.50 -13.42
N VAL A 98 -29.88 8.25 -14.40
CA VAL A 98 -29.07 8.70 -15.56
C VAL A 98 -28.00 9.69 -15.12
N GLU A 99 -28.36 10.67 -14.27
CA GLU A 99 -27.40 11.67 -13.77
C GLU A 99 -26.34 11.03 -12.87
N GLU A 100 -26.73 10.08 -12.01
CA GLU A 100 -25.80 9.32 -11.18
C GLU A 100 -24.80 8.54 -12.03
N ARG A 101 -25.27 7.81 -13.06
CA ARG A 101 -24.37 7.10 -14.01
C ARG A 101 -23.42 8.04 -14.71
N ARG A 102 -23.91 9.21 -15.16
CA ARG A 102 -23.08 10.24 -15.79
C ARG A 102 -21.99 10.74 -14.85
N GLN A 103 -22.35 11.00 -13.59
CA GLN A 103 -21.41 11.46 -12.58
C GLN A 103 -20.37 10.38 -12.25
N THR A 104 -20.77 9.11 -12.16
CA THR A 104 -19.85 7.99 -11.97
C THR A 104 -18.86 7.86 -13.14
N GLU A 105 -19.32 8.00 -14.37
CA GLU A 105 -18.47 7.95 -15.58
C GLU A 105 -17.42 9.08 -15.58
N ILE A 106 -17.83 10.30 -15.22
CA ILE A 106 -16.92 11.45 -15.10
C ILE A 106 -15.86 11.18 -14.04
N THR A 107 -16.26 10.73 -12.84
CA THR A 107 -15.33 10.42 -11.76
C THR A 107 -14.35 9.31 -12.18
N ARG A 108 -14.83 8.25 -12.82
CA ARG A 108 -13.99 7.15 -13.33
C ARG A 108 -12.95 7.67 -14.33
N ARG A 109 -13.36 8.55 -15.25
CA ARG A 109 -12.44 9.14 -16.24
C ARG A 109 -11.39 10.04 -15.58
N GLN A 110 -11.79 10.89 -14.64
CA GLN A 110 -10.86 11.73 -13.88
C GLN A 110 -9.87 10.88 -13.07
N GLU A 111 -10.32 9.76 -12.51
CA GLU A 111 -9.44 8.85 -11.78
C GLU A 111 -8.43 8.15 -12.71
N GLN A 112 -8.86 7.73 -13.90
CA GLN A 112 -7.96 7.20 -14.92
C GLN A 112 -6.92 8.23 -15.39
N GLU A 113 -7.33 9.48 -15.62
CA GLU A 113 -6.42 10.57 -15.98
C GLU A 113 -5.41 10.87 -14.86
N ARG A 114 -5.87 10.84 -13.59
CA ARG A 114 -4.96 10.97 -12.43
C ARG A 114 -3.96 9.83 -12.36
N GLN A 115 -4.39 8.58 -12.54
CA GLN A 115 -3.51 7.42 -12.53
C GLN A 115 -2.45 7.50 -13.64
N GLN A 116 -2.86 7.85 -14.87
CA GLN A 116 -1.91 8.05 -15.98
C GLN A 116 -0.90 9.16 -15.71
N LEU A 117 -1.35 10.27 -15.12
CA LEU A 117 -0.47 11.38 -14.77
C LEU A 117 0.51 11.00 -13.65
N GLU A 118 0.06 10.23 -12.66
CA GLU A 118 0.91 9.70 -11.60
C GLU A 118 1.97 8.74 -12.15
N GLU A 119 1.59 7.81 -13.01
CA GLU A 119 2.53 6.91 -13.71
C GLU A 119 3.57 7.70 -14.53
N TYR A 120 3.15 8.73 -15.26
CA TYR A 120 4.05 9.62 -16.01
C TYR A 120 5.06 10.30 -15.09
N TRP A 121 4.61 10.89 -13.97
CA TRP A 121 5.51 11.59 -13.03
C TRP A 121 6.47 10.63 -12.34
N GLN A 122 6.05 9.41 -12.03
CA GLN A 122 6.94 8.36 -11.51
C GLN A 122 8.03 8.00 -12.53
N ALA A 123 7.65 7.80 -13.80
CA ALA A 123 8.60 7.52 -14.86
C ALA A 123 9.58 8.69 -15.10
N GLU A 124 9.09 9.94 -15.07
CA GLU A 124 9.93 11.13 -15.21
C GLU A 124 10.91 11.27 -14.03
N ALA A 125 10.46 11.01 -12.79
CA ALA A 125 11.32 11.01 -11.61
C ALA A 125 12.43 9.95 -11.71
N GLN A 126 12.08 8.73 -12.12
CA GLN A 126 13.05 7.65 -12.33
C GLN A 126 14.07 8.02 -13.43
N ARG A 127 13.60 8.61 -14.53
CA ARG A 127 14.48 9.07 -15.62
C ARG A 127 15.48 10.12 -15.13
N LYS A 128 15.02 11.14 -14.40
CA LYS A 128 15.90 12.18 -13.83
C LYS A 128 16.94 11.59 -12.88
N GLN A 129 16.55 10.59 -12.08
CA GLN A 129 17.48 9.88 -11.20
C GLN A 129 18.55 9.13 -12.00
N LEU A 130 18.18 8.45 -13.08
CA LEU A 130 19.13 7.75 -13.96
C LEU A 130 20.07 8.73 -14.69
N GLU A 131 19.55 9.86 -15.19
CA GLU A 131 20.37 10.91 -15.80
C GLU A 131 21.41 11.47 -14.81
N GLN A 132 21.03 11.66 -13.54
CA GLN A 132 21.95 12.08 -12.49
C GLN A 132 23.01 11.00 -12.20
N VAL A 133 22.63 9.73 -12.09
CA VAL A 133 23.60 8.64 -11.85
C VAL A 133 24.58 8.49 -13.02
N ASN A 134 24.09 8.59 -14.26
CA ASN A 134 24.91 8.49 -15.46
C ASN A 134 25.82 9.71 -15.68
N SER A 135 25.64 10.81 -14.94
CA SER A 135 26.52 11.97 -14.99
C SER A 135 27.83 11.77 -14.21
N PHE A 136 27.89 10.79 -13.30
CA PHE A 136 29.11 10.49 -12.56
C PHE A 136 30.08 9.68 -13.44
N PRO A 137 31.37 10.03 -13.43
CA PRO A 137 32.35 9.29 -14.20
C PRO A 137 32.46 7.85 -13.70
N THR A 138 32.61 6.90 -14.62
CA THR A 138 32.82 5.50 -14.27
C THR A 138 34.19 5.30 -13.62
N ILE A 139 34.37 4.22 -12.86
CA ILE A 139 35.68 3.90 -12.27
C ILE A 139 36.76 3.72 -13.33
N SER A 140 36.40 3.20 -14.50
CA SER A 140 37.31 3.13 -15.64
C SER A 140 37.76 4.52 -16.07
N GLU A 141 36.83 5.46 -16.27
CA GLU A 141 37.14 6.84 -16.65
C GLU A 141 37.99 7.57 -15.61
N ILE A 142 37.71 7.36 -14.32
CA ILE A 142 38.50 7.94 -13.22
C ILE A 142 39.94 7.42 -13.26
N LEU A 143 40.13 6.13 -13.55
CA LEU A 143 41.45 5.49 -13.49
C LEU A 143 42.24 5.60 -14.80
N GLU A 144 41.61 5.71 -15.96
CA GLU A 144 42.28 5.63 -17.28
C GLU A 144 43.48 6.58 -17.43
N ASN A 145 43.42 7.75 -16.81
CA ASN A 145 44.48 8.76 -16.87
C ASN A 145 45.34 8.83 -15.59
N HIS A 146 45.09 7.95 -14.61
CA HIS A 146 45.78 7.97 -13.33
C HIS A 146 47.12 7.22 -13.40
N GLU A 147 48.21 7.83 -12.91
CA GLU A 147 49.57 7.27 -12.96
C GLU A 147 49.69 5.84 -12.37
N ALA A 148 48.85 5.52 -11.39
CA ALA A 148 48.84 4.23 -10.70
C ALA A 148 48.48 3.04 -11.60
N VAL A 149 47.80 3.25 -12.72
CA VAL A 149 47.44 2.19 -13.69
C VAL A 149 48.24 2.27 -14.99
N SER A 150 49.25 3.13 -15.09
CA SER A 150 50.10 3.31 -16.28
C SER A 150 50.74 2.01 -16.80
N SER A 151 50.90 1.01 -15.94
CA SER A 151 51.47 -0.29 -16.28
C SER A 151 50.44 -1.38 -16.59
N TRP A 152 49.14 -1.09 -16.48
CA TRP A 152 48.05 -2.05 -16.70
C TRP A 152 47.71 -2.14 -18.19
N THR A 153 47.35 -3.33 -18.68
CA THR A 153 46.90 -3.52 -20.07
C THR A 153 45.41 -3.18 -20.20
N GLY A 154 45.08 -1.90 -20.03
CA GLY A 154 43.72 -1.34 -20.03
C GLY A 154 42.97 -1.58 -18.71
N VAL A 155 41.98 -0.74 -18.38
CA VAL A 155 41.19 -0.88 -17.14
C VAL A 155 39.90 -1.63 -17.45
N ASN A 156 39.83 -2.93 -17.11
CA ASN A 156 38.58 -3.69 -17.20
C ASN A 156 37.86 -3.62 -15.85
N PRO A 157 36.71 -2.91 -15.76
CA PRO A 157 36.02 -2.74 -14.49
C PRO A 157 35.49 -4.06 -13.93
N GLN A 158 35.24 -5.10 -14.73
CA GLN A 158 34.45 -6.25 -14.25
C GLN A 158 35.26 -7.41 -13.65
N VAL A 159 36.60 -7.39 -13.69
CA VAL A 159 37.40 -8.56 -13.28
C VAL A 159 38.71 -8.13 -12.63
N VAL A 160 39.00 -8.65 -11.43
CA VAL A 160 40.36 -8.60 -10.87
C VAL A 160 41.29 -9.42 -11.76
N ARG A 161 42.40 -8.83 -12.20
CA ARG A 161 43.41 -9.53 -12.99
C ARG A 161 44.67 -9.77 -12.18
N TYR A 162 45.35 -10.86 -12.50
CA TYR A 162 46.66 -11.22 -11.94
C TYR A 162 47.67 -11.25 -13.09
N VAL A 163 48.57 -10.28 -13.12
CA VAL A 163 49.59 -10.16 -14.15
C VAL A 163 50.91 -10.70 -13.60
N GLN A 164 51.34 -11.86 -14.09
CA GLN A 164 52.65 -12.42 -13.72
C GLN A 164 53.77 -11.51 -14.25
N LEU A 165 54.59 -11.01 -13.33
CA LEU A 165 55.71 -10.15 -13.68
C LEU A 165 56.87 -10.98 -14.24
N SER A 166 57.50 -10.49 -15.30
CA SER A 166 58.75 -11.06 -15.81
C SER A 166 59.88 -10.88 -14.78
N PRO A 167 60.65 -11.93 -14.44
CA PRO A 167 61.81 -11.81 -13.55
C PRO A 167 62.87 -10.80 -14.01
N ALA A 168 62.91 -10.48 -15.31
CA ALA A 168 63.82 -9.49 -15.86
C ALA A 168 63.37 -8.04 -15.62
N SER A 169 62.08 -7.80 -15.32
CA SER A 169 61.51 -6.46 -15.21
C SER A 169 62.02 -5.70 -13.98
N ALA A 170 62.10 -4.38 -14.08
CA ALA A 170 62.49 -3.52 -12.97
C ALA A 170 61.50 -3.63 -11.79
N GLU A 171 60.21 -3.79 -12.10
CA GLU A 171 59.13 -3.98 -11.13
C GLU A 171 59.34 -5.27 -10.31
N TYR A 172 59.55 -6.42 -10.97
CA TYR A 172 59.83 -7.69 -10.30
C TYR A 172 61.05 -7.55 -9.37
N LYS A 173 62.16 -7.03 -9.90
CA LYS A 173 63.42 -6.86 -9.15
C LYS A 173 63.24 -5.96 -7.93
N LYS A 174 62.43 -4.90 -8.02
CA LYS A 174 62.11 -4.01 -6.90
C LYS A 174 61.37 -4.76 -5.80
N ILE A 175 60.31 -5.49 -6.15
CA ILE A 175 59.49 -6.25 -5.18
C ILE A 175 60.31 -7.38 -4.55
N GLU A 176 61.07 -8.12 -5.35
CA GLU A 176 61.95 -9.18 -4.87
C GLU A 176 63.05 -8.64 -3.94
N LYS A 177 63.67 -7.49 -4.26
CA LYS A 177 64.64 -6.82 -3.39
C LYS A 177 64.00 -6.44 -2.06
N GLN A 178 62.78 -5.92 -2.07
CA GLN A 178 62.05 -5.58 -0.85
C GLN A 178 61.78 -6.81 0.02
N PHE A 179 61.35 -7.91 -0.60
CA PHE A 179 61.15 -9.19 0.08
C PHE A 179 62.45 -9.71 0.71
N ARG A 180 63.56 -9.69 -0.03
CA ARG A 180 64.86 -10.18 0.44
C ARG A 180 65.45 -9.33 1.56
N ARG A 181 65.26 -8.02 1.54
CA ARG A 181 65.87 -7.06 2.50
C ARG A 181 65.62 -7.44 3.97
N THR A 182 64.44 -7.95 4.28
CA THR A 182 64.04 -8.29 5.66
C THR A 182 63.83 -9.79 5.85
N ASN A 183 64.21 -10.58 4.84
CA ASN A 183 64.18 -12.02 4.91
C ASN A 183 65.55 -12.57 5.33
N LYS A 184 65.66 -13.01 6.59
CA LYS A 184 66.88 -13.64 7.13
C LYS A 184 66.98 -15.14 6.85
N LYS A 185 65.92 -15.76 6.29
CA LYS A 185 65.87 -17.18 5.95
C LYS A 185 66.11 -17.41 4.48
N PHE A 186 66.54 -18.62 4.12
CA PHE A 186 66.71 -19.06 2.73
C PHE A 186 65.35 -19.24 2.02
N PHE A 187 64.54 -18.20 1.87
CA PHE A 187 63.38 -18.25 0.96
C PHE A 187 63.76 -17.74 -0.42
N ARG A 188 63.35 -18.48 -1.46
CA ARG A 188 63.53 -18.11 -2.86
C ARG A 188 62.18 -17.71 -3.45
N VAL A 189 62.08 -16.47 -3.92
CA VAL A 189 60.94 -16.01 -4.73
C VAL A 189 61.06 -16.64 -6.11
N PHE A 190 59.96 -17.19 -6.63
CA PHE A 190 59.92 -17.78 -7.97
C PHE A 190 58.80 -17.24 -8.85
N ARG A 191 57.80 -16.56 -8.26
CA ARG A 191 56.72 -15.90 -9.00
C ARG A 191 56.21 -14.68 -8.22
N ILE A 192 55.99 -13.59 -8.95
CA ILE A 192 55.31 -12.38 -8.44
C ILE A 192 54.19 -12.05 -9.42
N GLU A 193 52.98 -11.92 -8.91
CA GLU A 193 51.82 -11.48 -9.68
C GLU A 193 51.41 -10.10 -9.19
N ARG A 194 51.29 -9.13 -10.11
CA ARG A 194 50.64 -7.86 -9.83
C ARG A 194 49.13 -8.08 -9.80
N VAL A 195 48.48 -7.54 -8.77
CA VAL A 195 47.03 -7.55 -8.63
C VAL A 195 46.49 -6.27 -9.25
N GLU A 196 45.55 -6.42 -10.17
CA GLU A 196 44.87 -5.31 -10.85
C GLU A 196 43.38 -5.39 -10.54
N ASN A 197 42.96 -4.72 -9.47
CA ASN A 197 41.56 -4.59 -9.08
C ASN A 197 41.16 -3.10 -9.13
N PRO A 198 40.43 -2.66 -10.17
CA PRO A 198 40.13 -1.23 -10.34
C PRO A 198 39.24 -0.67 -9.24
N TYR A 199 38.27 -1.44 -8.73
CA TYR A 199 37.38 -0.98 -7.65
C TYR A 199 38.16 -0.74 -6.35
N LEU A 200 39.00 -1.69 -5.95
CA LEU A 200 39.83 -1.53 -4.75
C LEU A 200 40.86 -0.41 -4.92
N LEU A 201 41.42 -0.24 -6.13
CA LEU A 201 42.37 0.83 -6.40
C LEU A 201 41.68 2.21 -6.36
N ALA A 202 40.50 2.36 -6.94
CA ALA A 202 39.74 3.61 -6.90
C ALA A 202 39.38 3.99 -5.45
N GLY A 203 38.86 3.04 -4.67
CA GLY A 203 38.57 3.26 -3.25
C GLY A 203 39.83 3.66 -2.45
N TYR A 204 40.96 3.00 -2.74
CA TYR A 204 42.26 3.31 -2.14
C TYR A 204 42.75 4.73 -2.48
N LEU A 205 42.66 5.14 -3.75
CA LEU A 205 43.09 6.47 -4.20
C LEU A 205 42.20 7.57 -3.61
N LEU A 206 40.89 7.37 -3.58
CA LEU A 206 39.97 8.30 -2.91
C LEU A 206 40.29 8.42 -1.40
N LYS A 207 40.55 7.30 -0.73
CA LYS A 207 40.97 7.31 0.68
C LYS A 207 42.30 8.04 0.89
N LYS A 208 43.23 7.93 -0.06
CA LYS A 208 44.51 8.66 -0.04
C LYS A 208 44.29 10.17 -0.10
N GLU A 209 43.44 10.65 -1.01
CA GLU A 209 43.08 12.08 -1.11
C GLU A 209 42.38 12.58 0.16
N GLU A 210 41.45 11.79 0.70
CA GLU A 210 40.75 12.08 1.95
C GLU A 210 41.75 12.26 3.13
N LEU A 211 42.70 11.33 3.28
CA LEU A 211 43.72 11.41 4.34
C LEU A 211 44.68 12.59 4.13
N LEU A 212 45.04 12.91 2.89
CA LEU A 212 45.82 14.12 2.56
C LEU A 212 45.08 15.39 2.98
N GLY A 213 43.80 15.51 2.64
CA GLY A 213 42.99 16.67 3.03
C GLY A 213 42.79 16.77 4.55
N ARG A 214 42.57 15.64 5.22
CA ARG A 214 42.32 15.62 6.68
C ARG A 214 43.57 15.88 7.52
N HIS A 215 44.70 15.28 7.15
CA HIS A 215 45.91 15.30 7.97
C HIS A 215 47.01 16.21 7.40
N GLY A 216 46.82 16.77 6.21
CA GLY A 216 47.82 17.54 5.48
C GLY A 216 48.93 16.68 4.85
N PHE A 217 49.02 15.40 5.21
CA PHE A 217 49.95 14.45 4.63
C PHE A 217 49.41 13.02 4.70
N THR A 218 49.85 12.18 3.78
CA THR A 218 49.71 10.73 3.86
C THR A 218 50.86 10.07 3.11
N LYS A 219 51.34 8.94 3.63
CA LYS A 219 52.43 8.18 3.03
C LYS A 219 51.93 6.80 2.63
N GLU A 220 52.33 6.38 1.43
CA GLU A 220 52.15 4.99 0.99
C GLU A 220 53.36 4.15 1.45
N GLU A 221 53.12 3.16 2.31
CA GLU A 221 54.10 2.15 2.70
C GLU A 221 53.78 0.81 2.06
N LEU A 222 54.78 0.17 1.45
CA LEU A 222 54.67 -1.19 0.96
C LEU A 222 54.96 -2.17 2.12
N LEU A 223 53.94 -2.89 2.58
CA LEU A 223 54.00 -3.76 3.74
C LEU A 223 53.51 -5.17 3.43
N PHE A 224 54.10 -6.17 4.08
CA PHE A 224 53.74 -7.56 3.90
C PHE A 224 52.53 -7.94 4.77
N HIS A 225 51.67 -8.79 4.22
CA HIS A 225 50.60 -9.46 4.93
C HIS A 225 50.65 -10.96 4.62
N GLY A 226 51.02 -11.76 5.62
CA GLY A 226 50.99 -13.21 5.55
C GLY A 226 49.62 -13.73 5.97
N THR A 227 49.10 -14.69 5.22
CA THR A 227 47.81 -15.35 5.48
C THR A 227 47.81 -16.73 4.84
N LYS A 228 46.79 -17.54 5.11
CA LYS A 228 46.63 -18.84 4.44
C LYS A 228 46.36 -18.64 2.94
N GLU A 229 46.90 -19.51 2.10
CA GLU A 229 46.76 -19.48 0.65
C GLU A 229 45.28 -19.38 0.21
N GLN A 230 44.40 -20.15 0.85
CA GLN A 230 42.96 -20.13 0.60
C GLN A 230 42.30 -18.74 0.74
N ASN A 231 42.92 -17.81 1.48
CA ASN A 231 42.38 -16.46 1.69
C ASN A 231 42.85 -15.47 0.62
N ILE A 232 43.93 -15.76 -0.11
CA ILE A 232 44.64 -14.80 -0.96
C ILE A 232 43.73 -14.25 -2.06
N ASP A 233 43.04 -15.11 -2.79
CA ASP A 233 42.20 -14.66 -3.91
C ASP A 233 40.98 -13.87 -3.41
N ASN A 234 40.39 -14.27 -2.29
CA ASN A 234 39.30 -13.52 -1.67
C ASN A 234 39.77 -12.11 -1.24
N ILE A 235 40.96 -12.01 -0.65
CA ILE A 235 41.53 -10.71 -0.27
C ILE A 235 41.81 -9.85 -1.51
N CYS A 236 42.27 -10.43 -2.62
CA CYS A 236 42.51 -9.66 -3.85
C CYS A 236 41.21 -9.19 -4.51
N LYS A 237 40.09 -9.88 -4.29
CA LYS A 237 38.76 -9.53 -4.82
C LYS A 237 38.05 -8.52 -3.92
N GLU A 238 37.98 -8.81 -2.63
CA GLU A 238 37.10 -8.13 -1.65
C GLU A 238 37.87 -7.30 -0.61
N ASN A 239 39.20 -7.24 -0.71
CA ASN A 239 40.10 -6.65 0.28
C ASN A 239 40.14 -7.40 1.63
N LEU A 240 40.99 -6.94 2.56
CA LEU A 240 41.01 -7.44 3.94
C LEU A 240 39.83 -6.85 4.70
N ASN A 241 38.96 -7.72 5.21
CA ASN A 241 37.91 -7.29 6.12
C ASN A 241 38.48 -7.15 7.52
N TRP A 242 38.65 -5.91 7.99
CA TRP A 242 39.10 -5.65 9.34
C TRP A 242 38.14 -6.32 10.32
N ARG A 243 36.82 -6.12 10.22
CA ARG A 243 35.80 -6.68 11.13
C ARG A 243 35.85 -8.19 11.34
N LEU A 244 36.36 -8.96 10.38
CA LEU A 244 36.56 -10.42 10.49
C LEU A 244 37.82 -10.82 11.27
N HIS A 245 38.37 -9.89 12.06
CA HIS A 245 39.47 -10.11 13.01
C HIS A 245 39.53 -11.56 13.51
N GLY A 246 40.67 -12.19 13.24
CA GLY A 246 40.88 -13.60 13.51
C GLY A 246 40.55 -13.96 14.96
N LYS A 247 39.80 -15.05 15.13
CA LYS A 247 39.51 -15.70 16.43
C LYS A 247 40.76 -16.22 17.17
N GLY A 248 41.95 -15.66 16.93
CA GLY A 248 43.23 -16.10 17.46
C GLY A 248 44.18 -14.94 17.75
N THR A 249 45.06 -15.16 18.73
CA THR A 249 46.16 -14.32 19.23
C THR A 249 46.77 -13.35 18.20
N GLY A 250 46.21 -12.15 18.04
CA GLY A 250 46.67 -11.18 17.03
C GLY A 250 46.53 -9.71 17.42
N HIS A 251 45.69 -9.37 18.40
CA HIS A 251 45.43 -7.99 18.80
C HIS A 251 46.39 -7.54 19.89
N ILE A 252 47.69 -7.52 19.61
CA ILE A 252 48.66 -6.97 20.58
C ILE A 252 48.76 -5.45 20.43
N PHE A 253 48.60 -4.96 19.20
CA PHE A 253 48.77 -3.55 18.85
C PHE A 253 47.48 -2.88 18.36
N GLY A 254 46.39 -3.64 18.23
CA GLY A 254 45.08 -3.11 17.86
C GLY A 254 44.13 -4.16 17.29
N LYS A 255 42.83 -3.87 17.37
CA LYS A 255 41.75 -4.65 16.75
C LYS A 255 41.54 -4.12 15.32
N GLY A 256 42.56 -4.31 14.50
CA GLY A 256 42.61 -3.87 13.11
C GLY A 256 43.24 -4.96 12.22
N VAL A 257 43.52 -4.59 10.97
CA VAL A 257 44.34 -5.41 10.06
C VAL A 257 45.80 -5.09 10.31
N SER A 258 46.61 -6.13 10.57
CA SER A 258 48.04 -5.99 10.83
C SER A 258 48.89 -6.23 9.59
N PHE A 259 49.88 -5.37 9.41
CA PHE A 259 50.89 -5.42 8.35
C PHE A 259 52.30 -5.33 8.97
N THR A 260 53.31 -5.72 8.20
CA THR A 260 54.71 -5.66 8.65
C THR A 260 55.67 -5.26 7.53
N PRO A 261 56.72 -4.44 7.80
CA PRO A 261 57.79 -4.23 6.84
C PRO A 261 58.77 -5.43 6.75
N ILE A 262 58.58 -6.47 7.57
CA ILE A 262 59.48 -7.62 7.70
C ILE A 262 58.87 -8.85 7.04
N SER A 263 59.36 -9.22 5.86
CA SER A 263 58.87 -10.39 5.11
C SER A 263 58.97 -11.68 5.92
N ASN A 264 60.11 -11.92 6.60
CA ASN A 264 60.26 -13.09 7.48
C ASN A 264 59.23 -13.13 8.61
N TYR A 265 58.83 -11.98 9.15
CA TYR A 265 57.77 -11.93 10.17
C TYR A 265 56.42 -12.35 9.59
N ALA A 266 56.07 -11.85 8.39
CA ALA A 266 54.85 -12.23 7.69
C ALA A 266 54.78 -13.75 7.38
N THR A 267 55.92 -14.42 7.17
CA THR A 267 55.92 -15.87 6.89
C THR A 267 55.32 -16.74 7.99
N HIS A 268 55.31 -16.26 9.25
CA HIS A 268 54.72 -16.98 10.37
C HIS A 268 53.20 -17.13 10.27
N TYR A 269 52.55 -16.28 9.47
CA TYR A 269 51.11 -16.27 9.24
C TYR A 269 50.71 -16.98 7.94
N CYS A 270 51.68 -17.37 7.12
CA CYS A 270 51.47 -18.20 5.93
C CYS A 270 51.29 -19.68 6.32
N ASP A 271 50.87 -20.52 5.38
CA ASP A 271 50.72 -21.96 5.62
C ASP A 271 52.00 -22.60 6.16
N LYS A 272 51.89 -23.28 7.31
CA LYS A 272 53.05 -23.82 8.03
C LYS A 272 53.68 -25.01 7.31
N HIS A 273 52.85 -25.90 6.77
CA HIS A 273 53.26 -27.19 6.21
C HIS A 273 53.42 -27.19 4.69
N SER A 274 53.18 -26.07 4.02
CA SER A 274 53.37 -25.98 2.57
C SER A 274 54.82 -25.65 2.22
N SER A 275 55.37 -26.36 1.22
CA SER A 275 56.67 -26.09 0.60
C SER A 275 56.62 -24.84 -0.28
N ILE A 276 55.45 -24.51 -0.82
CA ILE A 276 55.17 -23.30 -1.58
C ILE A 276 54.30 -22.40 -0.73
N LYS A 277 54.78 -21.18 -0.50
CA LYS A 277 54.06 -20.18 0.29
C LYS A 277 53.74 -18.99 -0.59
N VAL A 278 52.63 -18.35 -0.25
CA VAL A 278 52.20 -17.10 -0.86
C VAL A 278 51.90 -16.09 0.23
N MET A 279 52.29 -14.84 0.00
CA MET A 279 51.91 -13.71 0.84
C MET A 279 51.57 -12.51 -0.03
N LEU A 280 50.91 -11.52 0.57
CA LEU A 280 50.59 -10.28 -0.11
C LEU A 280 51.61 -9.20 0.23
N LEU A 281 51.95 -8.39 -0.76
CA LEU A 281 52.55 -7.08 -0.56
C LEU A 281 51.48 -6.01 -0.82
N MET A 282 51.20 -5.24 0.22
CA MET A 282 50.10 -4.30 0.32
C MET A 282 50.64 -2.88 0.22
N LYS A 283 49.97 -2.01 -0.52
CA LYS A 283 50.11 -0.56 -0.36
C LYS A 283 49.26 -0.16 0.84
N VAL A 284 49.85 0.51 1.83
CA VAL A 284 49.17 0.89 3.08
C VAL A 284 49.34 2.38 3.29
N LEU A 285 48.24 3.10 3.48
CA LEU A 285 48.22 4.53 3.78
C LEU A 285 48.50 4.75 5.25
N VAL A 286 49.45 5.62 5.54
CA VAL A 286 49.81 6.00 6.90
C VAL A 286 49.94 7.52 6.97
N SER A 287 49.14 8.13 7.84
CA SER A 287 49.32 9.52 8.25
C SER A 287 49.91 9.57 9.67
N ASN A 288 49.12 9.93 10.68
CA ASN A 288 49.55 10.02 12.06
C ASN A 288 49.53 8.64 12.74
N SER A 289 50.67 8.26 13.34
CA SER A 289 50.81 6.97 14.03
C SER A 289 50.92 7.11 15.55
N CYS A 290 50.24 6.24 16.30
CA CYS A 290 50.36 6.13 17.76
C CYS A 290 50.92 4.76 18.19
N LEU A 291 51.26 4.61 19.47
CA LEU A 291 51.58 3.29 20.04
C LEU A 291 50.31 2.44 20.14
N GLY A 292 50.38 1.23 19.59
CA GLY A 292 49.27 0.28 19.61
C GLY A 292 49.16 -0.47 20.94
N ASN A 293 47.94 -0.90 21.27
CA ASN A 293 47.65 -1.76 22.42
C ASN A 293 46.51 -2.73 22.10
N SER A 294 46.32 -3.75 22.95
CA SER A 294 45.38 -4.84 22.69
C SER A 294 43.90 -4.49 22.80
N GLN A 295 43.59 -3.41 23.52
CA GLN A 295 42.22 -2.94 23.72
C GLN A 295 41.81 -1.88 22.68
N MET A 296 42.71 -1.48 21.78
CA MET A 296 42.46 -0.42 20.81
C MET A 296 41.53 -0.89 19.68
N ASP A 297 40.25 -0.53 19.77
CA ASP A 297 39.26 -0.72 18.71
C ASP A 297 39.46 0.25 17.54
N ILE A 298 39.77 1.51 17.84
CA ILE A 298 40.16 2.55 16.88
C ILE A 298 41.28 3.41 17.49
N PRO A 299 42.16 4.02 16.68
CA PRO A 299 43.19 4.93 17.18
C PRO A 299 42.59 6.17 17.86
N PRO A 300 43.33 6.83 18.78
CA PRO A 300 42.92 8.10 19.36
C PRO A 300 42.68 9.18 18.29
N ASN A 301 41.94 10.23 18.67
CA ASN A 301 41.65 11.33 17.75
C ASN A 301 42.93 11.91 17.12
N GLY A 302 42.89 12.15 15.81
CA GLY A 302 44.02 12.64 15.03
C GLY A 302 44.98 11.55 14.52
N PHE A 303 44.82 10.29 14.93
CA PHE A 303 45.61 9.15 14.45
C PHE A 303 44.79 8.23 13.53
N ASP A 304 45.43 7.70 12.49
CA ASP A 304 44.83 6.71 11.58
C ASP A 304 45.50 5.33 11.74
N THR A 305 46.70 5.29 12.31
CA THR A 305 47.53 4.10 12.36
C THR A 305 48.02 3.86 13.79
N SER A 306 48.05 2.60 14.20
CA SER A 306 48.79 2.21 15.41
C SER A 306 49.99 1.34 15.05
N ARG A 307 51.06 1.43 15.84
CA ARG A 307 52.31 0.71 15.60
C ARG A 307 52.84 0.06 16.86
N LYS A 308 53.56 -1.05 16.67
CA LYS A 308 54.49 -1.54 17.69
C LYS A 308 55.63 -0.53 17.86
N GLY A 309 56.14 -0.34 19.08
CA GLY A 309 57.19 0.64 19.37
C GLY A 309 58.47 0.53 18.53
N ASN A 310 58.80 -0.67 18.01
CA ASN A 310 59.92 -0.87 17.10
C ASN A 310 59.56 -0.77 15.60
N GLY A 311 58.31 -0.42 15.26
CA GLY A 311 57.81 -0.28 13.89
C GLY A 311 57.57 -1.59 13.12
N HIS A 312 57.73 -2.76 13.75
CA HIS A 312 57.62 -4.04 13.06
C HIS A 312 56.17 -4.47 12.75
N VAL A 313 55.19 -3.87 13.42
CA VAL A 313 53.76 -4.12 13.20
C VAL A 313 53.06 -2.79 13.05
N ILE A 314 52.23 -2.68 12.03
CA ILE A 314 51.45 -1.51 11.65
C ILE A 314 50.01 -1.98 11.52
N VAL A 315 49.07 -1.30 12.17
CA VAL A 315 47.66 -1.70 12.21
C VAL A 315 46.78 -0.60 11.63
N LYS A 316 45.85 -1.00 10.75
CA LYS A 316 44.85 -0.15 10.10
C LYS A 316 43.44 -0.61 10.46
N TYR A 317 42.51 0.34 10.46
CA TYR A 317 41.20 0.17 11.12
C TYR A 317 40.02 0.47 10.20
N TYR A 318 40.28 0.98 9.00
CA TYR A 318 39.22 1.32 8.05
C TYR A 318 39.44 0.67 6.70
N ASP A 319 38.32 0.49 5.99
CA ASP A 319 38.29 -0.01 4.62
C ASP A 319 39.04 0.98 3.69
N ASN A 320 39.65 0.44 2.64
CA ASN A 320 40.39 1.19 1.61
C ASN A 320 41.65 1.94 2.07
N GLU A 321 42.06 1.83 3.33
CA GLU A 321 43.38 2.35 3.77
C GLU A 321 44.56 1.51 3.25
N PHE A 322 44.25 0.41 2.56
CA PHE A 322 45.22 -0.50 2.00
C PHE A 322 44.70 -1.16 0.71
N TYR A 323 45.63 -1.53 -0.16
CA TYR A 323 45.38 -2.15 -1.45
C TYR A 323 46.32 -3.36 -1.65
N PRO A 324 45.81 -4.56 -1.98
CA PRO A 324 46.65 -5.71 -2.31
C PRO A 324 47.32 -5.46 -3.66
N ALA A 325 48.62 -5.17 -3.67
CA ALA A 325 49.34 -4.79 -4.88
C ALA A 325 50.01 -5.99 -5.57
N TYR A 326 50.54 -6.94 -4.79
CA TYR A 326 51.22 -8.10 -5.35
C TYR A 326 50.97 -9.37 -4.54
N LYS A 327 50.91 -10.51 -5.24
CA LYS A 327 51.05 -11.86 -4.67
C LYS A 327 52.50 -12.30 -4.87
N ILE A 328 53.18 -12.66 -3.79
CA ILE A 328 54.57 -13.11 -3.82
C ILE A 328 54.59 -14.61 -3.48
N TYR A 329 55.01 -15.42 -4.45
CA TYR A 329 55.18 -16.86 -4.29
C TYR A 329 56.64 -17.20 -4.05
N PHE A 330 56.89 -17.96 -2.99
CA PHE A 330 58.23 -18.30 -2.55
C PHE A 330 58.28 -19.70 -1.93
N THR A 331 59.47 -20.28 -1.91
CA THR A 331 59.72 -21.60 -1.32
C THR A 331 60.88 -21.53 -0.34
N THR A 332 60.90 -22.45 0.63
CA THR A 332 62.07 -22.65 1.49
C THR A 332 63.12 -23.37 0.65
N VAL A 333 64.29 -22.76 0.46
CA VAL A 333 65.46 -23.45 -0.06
C VAL A 333 65.88 -24.43 1.04
N GLY A 334 65.91 -25.72 0.71
CA GLY A 334 66.31 -26.78 1.64
C GLY A 334 67.66 -26.44 2.28
N GLY A 335 67.72 -26.58 3.61
CA GLY A 335 68.96 -26.50 4.39
C GLY A 335 69.78 -27.77 4.28
#